data_AF-A0A377BJE5-F1
#
_entry.id   AF-A0A377BJE5-F1
#
_cell.length_a   1.000
_cell.length_b   1.000
_cell.length_c   1.000
_cell.angle_alpha   90.00
_cell.angle_beta   90.00
_cell.angle_gamma   90.00
#
_symmetry.space_group_name_H-M   'P 1'
#
loop_
_entity.id
_entity.type
_entity.pdbx_description
1 polymer ?
#
loop_
_entity_poly.entity_id
_entity_poly.type
_entity_poly.pdbx_seq_one_letter_code
_entity_poly.pdbx_strand_id
1 'polypeptide(L)'
;MLEDELGIQIFSRSGKHLTQVTPAGQEIIRIAREVLSKVDAIKSVAGEHTWPDKGSLYIATTHTQARYALPNVIKGFIERYPRVSLHMHQGSPTQIADAVSKGNADFAIATEALASV
;
A
#
# COMPACT_ATOMS: atom_id res chain seq x y z
N MET A 1 12.20 25.45 -1.11
CA MET A 1 11.46 24.15 -1.02
C MET A 1 11.75 23.35 -2.29
N LEU A 2 11.37 22.07 -2.37
CA LEU A 2 11.79 21.14 -3.45
C LEU A 2 11.72 21.71 -4.89
N GLU A 3 10.67 22.47 -5.22
CA GLU A 3 10.52 23.13 -6.53
C GLU A 3 11.65 24.14 -6.83
N ASP A 4 12.12 24.86 -5.80
CA ASP A 4 13.23 25.82 -5.91
C ASP A 4 14.58 25.11 -6.09
N GLU A 5 14.75 23.97 -5.43
CA GLU A 5 15.97 23.15 -5.54
C GLU A 5 16.07 22.49 -6.91
N LEU A 6 14.95 22.02 -7.45
CA LEU A 6 14.88 21.44 -8.78
C LEU A 6 14.85 22.49 -9.90
N GLY A 7 14.56 23.76 -9.57
CA GLY A 7 14.40 24.85 -10.53
C GLY A 7 13.16 24.71 -11.43
N ILE A 8 12.17 23.94 -11.01
CA ILE A 8 10.95 23.65 -11.78
C ILE A 8 9.71 23.71 -10.90
N GLN A 9 8.61 24.21 -11.47
CA GLN A 9 7.28 24.12 -10.86
C GLN A 9 6.67 22.72 -11.08
N ILE A 10 6.43 22.00 -9.99
CA ILE A 10 5.69 20.72 -9.97
C ILE A 10 4.18 21.00 -10.03
N PHE A 11 3.73 22.11 -9.44
CA PHE A 11 2.33 22.51 -9.43
C PHE A 11 2.12 23.87 -10.11
N SER A 12 1.07 23.99 -10.91
CA SER A 12 0.57 25.28 -11.40
C SER A 12 -0.22 26.00 -10.31
N ARG A 13 -0.16 27.33 -10.30
CA ARG A 13 -0.82 28.18 -9.30
C ARG A 13 -1.75 29.18 -9.97
N SER A 14 -2.90 29.41 -9.35
CA SER A 14 -3.75 30.58 -9.61
C SER A 14 -3.93 31.34 -8.30
N GLY A 15 -3.25 32.49 -8.19
CA GLY A 15 -3.12 33.24 -6.95
C GLY A 15 -2.50 32.40 -5.82
N LYS A 16 -3.23 32.20 -4.72
CA LYS A 16 -2.78 31.41 -3.56
C LYS A 16 -3.06 29.90 -3.68
N HIS A 17 -3.76 29.47 -4.71
CA HIS A 17 -4.24 28.08 -4.83
C HIS A 17 -3.42 27.30 -5.84
N LEU A 18 -3.05 26.06 -5.49
CA LEU A 18 -2.54 25.08 -6.44
C LEU A 18 -3.70 24.62 -7.32
N THR A 19 -3.55 24.72 -8.63
CA THR A 19 -4.62 24.40 -9.59
C THR A 19 -4.45 23.05 -10.24
N GLN A 20 -3.22 22.67 -10.59
CA GLN A 20 -2.94 21.41 -11.29
C GLN A 20 -1.48 20.99 -11.08
N VAL A 21 -1.19 19.72 -11.33
CA VAL A 21 0.18 19.22 -11.52
C VAL A 21 0.65 19.61 -12.92
N THR A 22 1.87 20.12 -13.05
CA THR A 22 2.47 20.43 -14.36
C THR A 22 2.89 19.13 -15.08
N PRO A 23 3.10 19.14 -16.41
CA PRO A 23 3.58 17.96 -17.12
C PRO A 23 4.88 17.38 -16.54
N ALA A 24 5.82 18.26 -16.19
CA ALA A 24 7.06 17.85 -15.56
C ALA A 24 6.86 17.43 -14.08
N GLY A 25 5.93 18.06 -13.36
CA GLY A 25 5.51 17.63 -12.03
C GLY A 25 4.91 16.23 -12.02
N GLN A 26 4.19 15.84 -13.07
CA GLN A 26 3.61 14.50 -13.21
C GLN A 26 4.72 13.44 -13.24
N GLU A 27 5.80 13.71 -13.98
CA GLU A 27 6.94 12.82 -14.10
C GLU A 27 7.74 12.75 -12.78
N ILE A 28 7.93 13.89 -12.12
CA ILE A 28 8.57 13.95 -10.79
C ILE A 28 7.76 13.15 -9.77
N ILE A 29 6.43 13.30 -9.75
CA ILE A 29 5.56 12.56 -8.84
C ILE A 29 5.63 11.05 -9.11
N ARG A 30 5.68 10.64 -10.38
CA ARG A 30 5.85 9.23 -10.75
C ARG A 30 7.15 8.67 -10.15
N ILE A 31 8.27 9.36 -10.35
CA ILE A 31 9.58 8.95 -9.82
C ILE A 31 9.57 8.96 -8.28
N ALA A 32 8.98 10.00 -7.67
CA ALA A 32 8.90 10.10 -6.22
C ALA A 32 8.13 8.92 -5.59
N ARG A 33 7.03 8.48 -6.21
CA ARG A 33 6.31 7.27 -5.76
C ARG A 33 7.18 6.01 -5.87
N GLU A 34 7.92 5.85 -6.96
CA GLU A 34 8.84 4.72 -7.12
C GLU A 34 9.95 4.72 -6.07
N VAL A 35 10.53 5.89 -5.76
CA VAL A 35 11.54 6.05 -4.71
C VAL A 35 10.97 5.68 -3.35
N LEU A 36 9.78 6.18 -3.01
CA LEU A 36 9.12 5.84 -1.75
C LEU A 36 8.84 4.33 -1.64
N SER A 37 8.33 3.72 -2.71
CA SER A 37 8.12 2.27 -2.78
C SER A 37 9.42 1.49 -2.56
N LYS A 38 10.53 1.92 -3.15
CA LYS A 38 11.86 1.31 -2.91
C LYS A 38 12.35 1.50 -1.48
N VAL A 39 12.15 2.67 -0.89
CA VAL A 39 12.50 2.93 0.51
C VAL A 39 11.71 2.00 1.43
N ASP A 40 10.42 1.80 1.16
CA ASP A 40 9.59 0.90 1.96
C ASP A 40 9.98 -0.57 1.76
N ALA A 41 10.35 -0.98 0.54
CA ALA A 41 10.93 -2.30 0.29
C ALA A 41 12.23 -2.52 1.09
N ILE A 42 13.12 -1.53 1.15
CA ILE A 42 14.36 -1.60 1.96
C ILE A 42 14.03 -1.75 3.45
N LYS A 43 13.05 -0.97 3.95
CA LYS A 43 12.60 -1.11 5.34
C LYS A 43 12.01 -2.48 5.62
N SER A 44 11.29 -3.07 4.66
CA SER A 44 10.75 -4.44 4.78
C SER A 44 11.87 -5.45 4.94
N VAL A 45 12.88 -5.43 4.05
CA VAL A 45 14.05 -6.31 4.11
C VAL A 45 14.79 -6.13 5.44
N ALA A 46 15.03 -4.90 5.87
CA ALA A 46 15.67 -4.63 7.15
C ALA A 46 14.81 -5.14 8.33
N GLY A 47 13.48 -4.99 8.25
CA GLY A 47 12.52 -5.47 9.23
C GLY A 47 12.57 -6.99 9.39
N GLU A 48 12.60 -7.73 8.28
CA GLU A 48 12.72 -9.19 8.28
C GLU A 48 13.99 -9.68 9.00
N HIS A 49 15.12 -8.97 8.82
CA HIS A 49 16.38 -9.34 9.45
C HIS A 49 16.52 -8.92 10.91
N THR A 50 15.82 -7.87 11.33
CA THR A 50 16.01 -7.27 12.66
C THR A 50 14.88 -7.61 13.64
N TRP A 51 13.66 -7.80 13.13
CA TRP A 51 12.46 -8.03 13.93
C TRP A 51 11.40 -8.84 13.17
N PRO A 52 11.60 -10.15 12.93
CA PRO A 52 10.68 -10.97 12.14
C PRO A 52 9.24 -11.01 12.70
N ASP A 53 9.04 -10.67 13.97
CA ASP A 53 7.74 -10.67 14.65
C ASP A 53 7.17 -9.26 14.86
N LYS A 54 7.73 -8.20 14.25
CA LYS A 54 7.22 -6.82 14.30
C LYS A 54 6.99 -6.26 12.90
N GLY A 55 5.90 -5.53 12.72
CA GLY A 55 5.58 -4.86 11.45
C GLY A 55 4.08 -4.65 11.30
N SER A 56 3.66 -4.36 10.07
CA SER A 56 2.25 -4.31 9.69
C SER A 56 2.01 -5.32 8.58
N LEU A 57 0.88 -6.02 8.62
CA LEU A 57 0.43 -6.94 7.59
C LEU A 57 -0.93 -6.49 7.09
N TYR A 58 -1.04 -6.15 5.81
CA TYR A 58 -2.25 -5.66 5.16
C TYR A 58 -2.85 -6.73 4.25
N ILE A 59 -4.02 -7.25 4.64
CA ILE A 59 -4.74 -8.28 3.89
C ILE A 59 -5.98 -7.67 3.26
N ALA A 60 -6.09 -7.73 1.94
CA ALA A 60 -7.34 -7.45 1.24
C ALA A 60 -8.16 -8.75 1.08
N THR A 61 -9.46 -8.72 1.29
CA THR A 61 -10.26 -9.96 1.26
C THR A 61 -11.70 -9.73 0.84
N THR A 62 -12.35 -10.74 0.26
CA THR A 62 -13.80 -10.69 0.05
C THR A 62 -14.54 -10.90 1.38
N HIS A 63 -15.80 -10.44 1.45
CA HIS A 63 -16.65 -10.55 2.63
C HIS A 63 -16.82 -12.01 3.10
N THR A 64 -16.99 -12.95 2.17
CA THR A 64 -17.12 -14.38 2.47
C THR A 64 -15.86 -14.94 3.15
N GLN A 65 -14.68 -14.60 2.63
CA GLN A 65 -13.41 -15.07 3.19
C GLN A 65 -13.16 -14.48 4.58
N ALA A 66 -13.42 -13.18 4.76
CA ALA A 66 -13.29 -12.51 6.05
C ALA A 66 -14.21 -13.11 7.13
N ARG A 67 -15.44 -13.51 6.75
CA ARG A 67 -16.43 -14.02 7.70
C ARG A 67 -16.25 -15.49 8.06
N TYR A 68 -15.82 -16.33 7.11
CA TYR A 68 -15.89 -17.79 7.29
C TYR A 68 -14.54 -18.49 7.26
N ALA A 69 -13.57 -18.02 6.46
CA ALA A 69 -12.29 -18.70 6.30
C ALA A 69 -11.21 -18.13 7.25
N LEU A 70 -11.17 -16.82 7.40
CA LEU A 70 -10.08 -16.13 8.08
C LEU A 70 -10.12 -16.07 9.62
N PRO A 71 -11.27 -16.11 10.33
CA PRO A 71 -11.29 -15.86 11.78
C PRO A 71 -10.35 -16.76 12.60
N ASN A 72 -10.33 -18.08 12.32
CA ASN A 72 -9.53 -19.03 13.09
C ASN A 72 -8.03 -18.87 12.84
N VAL A 73 -7.62 -18.69 11.57
CA VAL A 73 -6.20 -18.52 11.23
C VAL A 73 -5.68 -17.17 11.71
N ILE A 74 -6.50 -16.12 11.65
CA ILE A 74 -6.14 -14.80 12.16
C ILE A 74 -5.98 -14.82 13.68
N LYS A 75 -6.87 -15.49 14.40
CA LYS A 75 -6.73 -15.65 15.85
C LYS A 75 -5.39 -16.31 16.19
N GLY A 76 -5.06 -17.43 15.53
CA GLY A 76 -3.77 -18.11 15.74
C GLY A 76 -2.56 -17.28 15.32
N PHE A 77 -2.70 -16.46 14.27
CA PHE A 77 -1.65 -15.54 13.82
C PHE A 77 -1.39 -14.44 14.86
N ILE A 78 -2.43 -13.77 15.36
CA ILE A 78 -2.30 -12.71 16.36
C ILE A 78 -1.69 -13.25 17.66
N GLU A 79 -2.08 -14.46 18.07
CA GLU A 79 -1.49 -15.13 19.25
C GLU A 79 -0.01 -15.46 19.05
N ARG A 80 0.39 -15.89 17.85
CA ARG A 80 1.78 -16.24 17.54
C ARG A 80 2.68 -15.02 17.29
N TYR A 81 2.12 -13.94 16.76
CA TYR A 81 2.84 -12.72 16.37
C TYR A 81 2.23 -11.47 16.99
N PRO A 82 2.27 -11.33 18.34
CA PRO A 82 1.58 -10.26 19.06
C PRO A 82 2.11 -8.85 18.80
N ARG A 83 3.26 -8.72 18.13
CA ARG A 83 3.88 -7.43 17.79
C ARG A 83 3.70 -7.05 16.30
N VAL A 84 2.96 -7.85 15.53
CA VAL A 84 2.53 -7.52 14.17
C VAL A 84 1.16 -6.83 14.22
N SER A 85 1.04 -5.67 13.59
CA SER A 85 -0.24 -4.99 13.40
C SER A 85 -0.94 -5.56 12.16
N LEU A 86 -1.97 -6.36 12.39
CA LEU A 86 -2.76 -6.93 11.31
C LEU A 86 -3.87 -5.95 10.88
N HIS A 87 -3.86 -5.58 9.62
CA HIS A 87 -4.88 -4.74 8.99
C HIS A 87 -5.63 -5.56 7.95
N MET A 88 -6.95 -5.50 7.98
CA MET A 88 -7.81 -6.16 7.00
C MET A 88 -8.68 -5.15 6.28
N HIS A 89 -8.74 -5.27 4.96
CA HIS A 89 -9.63 -4.49 4.11
C HIS A 89 -10.58 -5.43 3.36
N GLN A 90 -11.89 -5.20 3.50
CA GLN A 90 -12.89 -5.94 2.75
C GLN A 90 -13.33 -5.16 1.51
N GLY A 91 -13.43 -5.85 0.38
CA GLY A 91 -13.89 -5.27 -0.88
C GLY A 91 -14.39 -6.30 -1.89
N SER A 92 -14.86 -5.81 -3.04
CA SER A 92 -15.11 -6.64 -4.22
C SER A 92 -13.79 -7.23 -4.78
N PRO A 93 -13.84 -8.29 -5.60
CA PRO A 93 -12.66 -8.83 -6.28
C PRO A 93 -11.81 -7.77 -6.99
N THR A 94 -12.46 -6.83 -7.69
CA THR A 94 -11.79 -5.73 -8.38
C THR A 94 -11.11 -4.77 -7.41
N GLN A 95 -11.75 -4.42 -6.29
CA GLN A 95 -11.19 -3.53 -5.28
C GLN A 95 -9.99 -4.15 -4.56
N ILE A 96 -10.06 -5.44 -4.22
CA ILE A 96 -8.95 -6.11 -3.54
C ILE A 96 -7.77 -6.34 -4.47
N ALA A 97 -8.02 -6.61 -5.76
CA ALA A 97 -6.96 -6.69 -6.77
C ALA A 97 -6.27 -5.33 -6.97
N ASP A 98 -7.06 -4.25 -7.06
CA ASP A 98 -6.53 -2.88 -7.16
C ASP A 98 -5.73 -2.48 -5.92
N ALA A 99 -6.17 -2.90 -4.72
CA ALA A 99 -5.45 -2.65 -3.48
C ALA A 99 -4.05 -3.29 -3.47
N VAL A 100 -3.93 -4.53 -3.97
CA VAL A 100 -2.63 -5.21 -4.09
C VAL A 100 -1.78 -4.55 -5.18
N SER A 101 -2.36 -4.26 -6.35
CA SER A 101 -1.65 -3.61 -7.48
C SER A 101 -1.07 -2.24 -7.11
N LYS A 102 -1.77 -1.49 -6.25
CA LYS A 102 -1.33 -0.18 -5.75
C LYS A 102 -0.42 -0.25 -4.52
N GLY A 103 -0.15 -1.45 -3.98
CA GLY A 103 0.65 -1.63 -2.76
C GLY A 103 -0.06 -1.20 -1.48
N ASN A 104 -1.39 -1.04 -1.50
CA ASN A 104 -2.20 -0.75 -0.31
C ASN A 104 -2.48 -2.01 0.52
N ALA A 105 -2.26 -3.20 -0.05
CA ALA A 105 -2.32 -4.49 0.61
C ALA A 105 -1.15 -5.36 0.15
N ASP A 106 -0.64 -6.20 1.06
CA ASP A 106 0.47 -7.12 0.78
C ASP A 106 0.00 -8.29 -0.10
N PHE A 107 -1.22 -8.78 0.16
CA PHE A 107 -1.87 -9.80 -0.66
C PHE A 107 -3.40 -9.77 -0.52
N ALA A 108 -4.08 -10.48 -1.43
CA ALA A 108 -5.53 -10.62 -1.46
C ALA A 108 -5.97 -12.07 -1.29
N ILE A 109 -7.08 -12.29 -0.56
CA ILE A 109 -7.74 -13.60 -0.43
C ILE A 109 -9.18 -13.49 -0.94
N ALA A 110 -9.53 -14.30 -1.94
CA ALA A 110 -10.83 -14.27 -2.61
C ALA A 110 -11.39 -15.69 -2.80
N THR A 111 -12.71 -15.77 -2.98
CA THR A 111 -13.41 -17.04 -3.27
C THR A 111 -13.26 -17.45 -4.73
N GLU A 112 -13.08 -16.49 -5.63
CA GLU A 112 -12.94 -16.68 -7.06
C GLU A 112 -11.63 -16.08 -7.56
N ALA A 113 -11.18 -16.54 -8.73
CA ALA A 113 -9.99 -15.99 -9.35
C ALA A 113 -10.15 -14.48 -9.54
N LEU A 114 -9.16 -13.72 -9.05
CA LEU A 114 -9.08 -12.30 -9.36
C LEU A 114 -8.82 -12.23 -10.87
N ALA A 115 -9.80 -11.74 -11.63
CA ALA A 115 -9.62 -11.51 -13.06
C ALA A 115 -8.34 -10.69 -13.24
N SER A 116 -7.46 -11.17 -14.10
CA SER A 116 -6.14 -10.59 -14.35
C SER A 116 -6.26 -9.10 -14.59
N VAL A 117 -5.68 -8.32 -13.68
CA VAL A 117 -5.38 -6.89 -13.85
C VAL A 117 -4.37 -6.75 -14.98
#